data_AF-A0A7W7Y154-F1
#
_entry.id   AF-A0A7W7Y154-F1
#
_cell.length_a   1.000
_cell.length_b   1.000
_cell.length_c   1.000
_cell.angle_alpha   90.00
_cell.angle_beta   90.00
_cell.angle_gamma   90.00
#
_symmetry.space_group_name_H-M   'P 1'
#
loop_
_entity.id
_entity.type
_entity.pdbx_description
1 polymer ?
#
loop_
_entity_poly.entity_id
_entity_poly.type
_entity_poly.pdbx_seq_one_letter_code
_entity_poly.pdbx_strand_id
1 'polypeptide(L)'
;MPDFLIRDIDAEVAERIKDLARERGWPLNETILHLIRRGLGVLEPEPPPEPGDISRLPGTLSDDESKALLDAMSAFKELPDDTPY
;
A
#
# COMPACT_ATOMS: atom_id res chain seq x y z
N MET A 1 -2.68 8.67 29.77
CA MET A 1 -2.80 8.08 28.41
C MET A 1 -3.71 6.88 28.55
N PRO A 2 -4.75 6.72 27.73
CA PRO A 2 -5.59 5.52 27.82
C PRO A 2 -4.77 4.32 27.35
N ASP A 3 -4.44 3.42 28.28
CA ASP A 3 -3.86 2.12 27.98
C ASP A 3 -4.95 1.25 27.36
N PHE A 4 -4.94 1.12 26.03
CA PHE A 4 -5.87 0.24 25.33
C PHE A 4 -5.37 -1.19 25.44
N LEU A 5 -6.15 -2.03 26.14
CA LEU A 5 -5.89 -3.45 26.20
C LEU A 5 -6.91 -4.18 25.31
N ILE A 6 -6.39 -4.73 24.21
CA ILE A 6 -7.18 -5.54 23.28
C ILE A 6 -7.10 -6.99 23.74
N ARG A 7 -8.27 -7.59 23.97
CA ARG A 7 -8.45 -8.99 24.37
C ARG A 7 -9.23 -9.74 23.33
N ASP A 8 -9.20 -11.06 23.44
CA ASP A 8 -9.98 -11.98 22.61
C ASP A 8 -9.73 -11.81 21.11
N ILE A 9 -8.48 -11.48 20.74
CA ILE A 9 -8.06 -11.46 19.35
C ILE A 9 -7.77 -12.89 18.88
N ASP A 10 -8.30 -13.24 17.72
CA ASP A 10 -7.99 -14.51 17.08
C ASP A 10 -6.50 -14.57 16.72
N ALA A 11 -5.92 -15.78 16.77
CA ALA A 11 -4.50 -15.99 16.50
C ALA A 11 -4.10 -15.52 15.09
N GLU A 12 -4.97 -15.73 14.10
CA GLU A 12 -4.77 -15.27 12.72
C GLU A 12 -4.67 -13.75 12.64
N VAL A 13 -5.57 -13.04 13.33
CA VAL A 13 -5.57 -11.57 13.39
C VAL A 13 -4.32 -11.07 14.09
N ALA A 14 -3.92 -11.71 15.19
CA ALA A 14 -2.71 -11.36 15.93
C ALA A 14 -1.44 -11.49 15.07
N GLU A 15 -1.31 -12.58 14.32
CA GLU A 15 -0.17 -12.76 13.40
C GLU A 15 -0.20 -11.73 12.27
N ARG A 16 -1.38 -11.45 11.67
CA ARG A 16 -1.47 -10.45 10.61
C ARG A 16 -1.05 -9.05 11.06
N ILE A 17 -1.39 -8.66 12.30
CA ILE A 17 -0.96 -7.38 12.88
C ILE A 17 0.57 -7.36 13.07
N LYS A 18 1.17 -8.46 13.54
CA LYS A 18 2.63 -8.56 13.71
C LYS A 18 3.35 -8.49 12.37
N ASP A 19 2.85 -9.15 11.35
CA ASP A 19 3.44 -9.11 10.01
C ASP A 19 3.37 -7.71 9.42
N LEU A 20 2.24 -7.03 9.55
CA LEU A 20 2.11 -5.63 9.13
C LEU A 20 3.09 -4.70 9.86
N ALA A 21 3.29 -4.92 11.17
CA ALA A 21 4.25 -4.16 11.96
C ALA A 21 5.69 -4.40 11.46
N ARG A 22 6.04 -5.65 11.11
CA ARG A 22 7.36 -6.00 10.53
C ARG A 22 7.57 -5.39 9.15
N GLU A 23 6.59 -5.53 8.25
CA GLU A 23 6.63 -5.02 6.89
C GLU A 23 6.87 -3.50 6.85
N ARG A 24 6.23 -2.76 7.77
CA ARG A 24 6.37 -1.29 7.85
C ARG A 24 7.45 -0.82 8.82
N GLY A 25 8.07 -1.71 9.58
CA GLY A 25 9.04 -1.36 10.63
C GLY A 25 8.43 -0.55 11.79
N TRP A 26 7.11 -0.67 12.01
CA TRP A 26 6.40 0.08 13.02
C TRP A 26 6.33 -0.66 14.37
N PRO A 27 6.32 0.06 15.50
CA PRO A 27 5.98 -0.54 16.79
C PRO A 27 4.59 -1.19 16.76
N LEU A 28 4.44 -2.34 17.43
CA LEU A 28 3.17 -3.08 17.46
C LEU A 28 2.02 -2.21 17.99
N ASN A 29 2.27 -1.43 19.05
CA ASN A 29 1.28 -0.52 19.63
C ASN A 29 0.82 0.56 18.62
N GLU A 30 1.75 1.16 17.89
CA GLU A 30 1.42 2.16 16.87
C GLU A 30 0.66 1.56 15.71
N THR A 31 1.04 0.34 15.30
CA THR A 31 0.36 -0.43 14.25
C THR A 31 -1.09 -0.69 14.63
N ILE A 32 -1.33 -1.16 15.86
CA ILE A 32 -2.67 -1.41 16.40
C ILE A 32 -3.51 -0.13 16.41
N LEU A 33 -2.96 0.96 16.95
CA LEU A 33 -3.66 2.24 17.01
C LEU A 33 -3.97 2.79 15.61
N HIS A 34 -3.04 2.62 14.67
CA HIS A 34 -3.24 2.98 13.27
C HIS A 34 -4.38 2.16 12.64
N LEU A 35 -4.39 0.84 12.85
CA LEU A 35 -5.46 -0.04 12.36
C LEU A 35 -6.84 0.32 12.94
N ILE A 36 -6.91 0.64 14.24
CA ILE A 36 -8.16 1.09 14.88
C ILE A 36 -8.65 2.40 14.24
N ARG A 37 -7.78 3.41 14.10
CA ARG A 37 -8.16 4.68 13.46
C ARG A 37 -8.58 4.49 12.01
N ARG A 38 -7.91 3.59 11.28
CA ARG A 38 -8.27 3.21 9.91
C ARG A 38 -9.64 2.53 9.84
N GLY A 39 -9.89 1.55 10.71
CA GLY A 39 -11.17 0.84 10.77
C GLY A 39 -12.35 1.73 11.18
N LEU A 40 -12.08 2.78 11.97
CA LEU A 40 -13.06 3.79 12.35
C LEU A 40 -13.21 4.93 11.31
N GLY A 41 -12.45 4.91 10.21
CA GLY A 41 -12.49 5.97 9.19
C GLY A 41 -11.97 7.33 9.69
N VAL A 42 -11.19 7.35 10.77
CA VAL A 42 -10.59 8.57 11.33
C VAL A 42 -9.35 8.99 10.53
N LEU A 43 -8.68 8.03 9.89
CA LEU A 43 -7.62 8.33 8.94
C LEU A 43 -8.26 8.65 7.59
N GLU A 44 -7.85 9.77 7.00
CA GLU A 44 -8.11 10.00 5.58
C GLU A 44 -7.54 8.81 4.79
N PRO A 45 -8.29 8.25 3.83
CA PRO A 45 -7.77 7.19 2.99
C PRO A 45 -6.49 7.70 2.35
N GLU A 46 -5.41 6.90 2.42
CA GLU A 46 -4.20 7.17 1.67
C GLU A 46 -4.63 7.51 0.24
N PRO A 47 -4.24 8.69 -0.29
CA PRO A 47 -4.71 9.12 -1.60
C PRO A 47 -4.46 7.96 -2.57
N PRO A 48 -5.47 7.58 -3.37
CA PRO A 48 -5.28 6.53 -4.34
C PRO A 48 -4.01 6.89 -5.14
N PRO A 49 -3.12 5.91 -5.39
CA PRO A 49 -1.99 6.15 -6.27
C PRO A 49 -2.55 6.76 -7.56
N GLU A 50 -1.88 7.80 -8.08
CA GLU A 50 -2.42 8.69 -9.10
C GLU A 50 -3.18 7.92 -10.19
N PRO A 51 -4.33 8.44 -10.67
CA PRO A 51 -5.11 7.77 -11.72
C PRO A 51 -4.22 7.37 -12.90
N GLY A 52 -3.93 6.07 -13.04
CA GLY A 52 -3.01 5.52 -14.04
C GLY A 52 -1.89 4.64 -13.47
N ASP A 53 -1.63 4.67 -12.16
CA ASP A 53 -0.60 3.86 -11.54
C ASP A 53 -1.12 2.47 -11.13
N ILE A 54 -1.32 1.61 -12.14
CA ILE A 54 -1.70 0.19 -11.99
C ILE A 54 -0.61 -0.67 -11.35
N SER A 55 0.60 -0.12 -11.15
CA SER A 55 1.75 -0.83 -10.60
C SER A 55 1.59 -1.18 -9.11
N ARG A 56 0.65 -0.51 -8.42
CA ARG A 56 0.39 -0.66 -6.98
C ARG A 56 -0.96 -1.33 -6.67
N LEU A 57 -1.65 -1.86 -7.68
CA LEU A 57 -2.86 -2.64 -7.45
C LEU A 57 -2.47 -3.93 -6.70
N PRO A 58 -2.99 -4.17 -5.49
CA PRO A 58 -2.60 -5.33 -4.70
C PRO A 58 -2.98 -6.62 -5.44
N GLY A 59 -1.97 -7.42 -5.81
CA GLY A 59 -2.14 -8.73 -6.44
C GLY A 59 -1.94 -8.80 -7.95
N THR A 60 -1.52 -7.71 -8.62
CA THR A 60 -1.40 -7.71 -10.09
C THR A 60 0.02 -7.81 -10.63
N LEU A 61 1.03 -7.20 -9.99
CA LEU A 61 2.43 -7.16 -10.46
C LEU A 61 3.40 -7.17 -9.26
N SER A 62 4.55 -7.85 -9.37
CA SER A 62 5.66 -7.71 -8.41
C SER A 62 6.45 -6.41 -8.64
N ASP A 63 7.21 -5.95 -7.65
CA ASP A 63 7.97 -4.69 -7.71
C ASP A 63 8.90 -4.59 -8.93
N ASP A 64 9.51 -5.71 -9.32
CA ASP A 64 10.38 -5.78 -10.50
C ASP A 64 9.60 -5.67 -11.81
N GLU A 65 8.42 -6.27 -11.90
CA GLU A 65 7.55 -6.19 -13.08
C GLU A 65 6.94 -4.79 -13.24
N SER A 66 6.56 -4.18 -12.12
CA SER A 66 6.11 -2.79 -12.06
C SER A 66 7.17 -1.81 -12.57
N LYS A 67 8.43 -2.02 -12.18
CA LYS A 67 9.56 -1.22 -12.66
C LYS A 67 9.82 -1.40 -14.15
N ALA A 68 9.82 -2.65 -14.64
CA ALA A 68 10.03 -2.94 -16.06
C ALA A 68 8.93 -2.34 -16.95
N LEU A 69 7.67 -2.35 -16.49
CA LEU A 69 6.55 -1.76 -17.21
C LEU A 69 6.66 -0.22 -17.29
N LEU A 70 7.03 0.44 -16.19
CA LEU A 70 7.24 1.89 -16.16
C LEU A 70 8.34 2.34 -17.13
N ASP A 71 9.42 1.56 -17.22
CA ASP A 71 10.54 1.83 -18.12
C ASP A 71 10.10 1.71 -19.59
N ALA A 72 9.35 0.66 -19.92
CA ALA A 72 8.78 0.46 -21.25
C ALA A 72 7.80 1.58 -21.64
N MET A 73 6.90 1.97 -20.75
CA MET A 73 5.95 3.07 -21.00
C MET A 73 6.65 4.42 -21.18
N SER A 74 7.77 4.65 -20.50
CA SER A 74 8.57 5.86 -20.65
C SER A 74 9.26 5.90 -22.02
N ALA A 75 9.83 4.78 -22.47
CA ALA A 75 10.41 4.67 -23.80
C ALA A 75 9.39 4.94 -24.93
N PHE A 76 8.13 4.52 -24.74
CA PHE A 76 7.06 4.80 -25.70
C PHE A 76 6.69 6.29 -25.79
N LYS A 77 6.84 7.07 -24.72
CA LYS A 77 6.56 8.52 -24.71
C LYS A 77 7.63 9.35 -25.42
N GLU A 78 8.83 8.81 -25.58
CA GLU A 78 9.94 9.46 -26.29
C GLU A 78 9.87 9.26 -27.80
N LEU A 79 8.95 8.43 -28.30
CA LEU A 79 8.75 8.26 -29.73
C LEU A 79 8.09 9.51 -30.32
N PRO A 80 8.63 10.06 -31.41
CA PRO A 80 7.99 11.16 -32.13
C PRO A 80 6.63 10.71 -32.69
N ASP A 81 5.63 11.60 -32.62
CA ASP A 81 4.31 11.33 -33.19
C ASP A 81 4.42 11.09 -34.70
N ASP A 82 3.95 9.91 -35.12
CA ASP A 82 4.03 9.40 -36.50
C ASP A 82 2.91 10.00 -37.37
N THR A 83 2.67 11.31 -37.27
CA THR A 83 1.70 12.03 -38.10
C THR A 83 2.40 12.63 -39.33
N PRO A 84 2.15 12.09 -40.55
CA PRO A 84 2.47 12.82 -41.78
C PRO A 84 1.43 13.92 -41.98
N TYR A 85 1.92 15.13 -42.27
CA TYR A 85 1.15 16.35 -42.57
C TYR A 85 -0.04 16.13 -43.52
#